data_AF-A0A645FKB2-F1
#
_entry.id   AF-A0A645FKB2-F1
#
_cell.length_a   1.000
_cell.length_b   1.000
_cell.length_c   1.000
_cell.angle_alpha   90.00
_cell.angle_beta   90.00
_cell.angle_gamma   90.00
#
_symmetry.space_group_name_H-M   'P 1'
#
loop_
_entity.id
_entity.type
_entity.pdbx_description
1 polymer ?
#
loop_
_entity_poly.entity_id
_entity_poly.type
_entity_poly.pdbx_seq_one_letter_code
_entity_poly.pdbx_strand_id
1 'polypeptide(L)'
;MDPAINHAITNNYQDAQLVSLRKWKRAHEFEDRDQGGPYIVSQAGHDPHDPRARYNEFVLGRSGKWFTINLFFKIPVDIRQEEFIFATAAEVIEMMDKLTGKVKVEDGIPDPVFPEDDAEVQELNRAVEQAKNSSAGL
;
A
#
# COMPACT_ATOMS: atom_id res chain seq x y z
N MET A 1 26.35 2.00 4.72
CA MET A 1 25.29 2.88 4.18
C MET A 1 25.02 2.39 2.79
N ASP A 2 23.89 1.70 2.57
CA ASP A 2 23.51 1.25 1.24
C ASP A 2 23.13 2.46 0.37
N PRO A 3 23.67 2.57 -0.86
CA PRO A 3 23.43 3.70 -1.76
C PRO A 3 22.03 3.71 -2.39
N ALA A 4 21.09 2.89 -1.92
CA ALA A 4 19.96 2.46 -2.75
C ALA A 4 18.66 3.27 -2.63
N ILE A 5 18.45 4.17 -1.65
CA ILE A 5 17.09 4.72 -1.50
C ILE A 5 17.05 6.19 -1.10
N ASN A 6 17.30 7.05 -2.09
CA ASN A 6 16.92 8.45 -2.05
C ASN A 6 16.25 8.88 -3.38
N HIS A 7 15.35 8.03 -3.90
CA HIS A 7 14.59 8.32 -5.10
C HIS A 7 13.18 8.78 -4.75
N ALA A 8 12.60 9.62 -5.61
CA ALA A 8 11.19 9.99 -5.50
C ALA A 8 10.34 8.79 -5.96
N ILE A 9 9.18 8.59 -5.33
CA ILE A 9 8.22 7.60 -5.82
C ILE A 9 7.74 7.96 -7.23
N THR A 10 7.30 6.95 -8.00
CA THR A 10 6.93 7.10 -9.41
C THR A 10 5.64 6.32 -9.71
N ASN A 11 5.03 6.59 -10.86
CA ASN A 11 3.91 5.77 -11.36
C ASN A 11 4.39 4.59 -12.23
N ASN A 12 5.69 4.30 -12.26
CA ASN A 12 6.24 3.18 -13.02
C ASN A 12 6.06 1.88 -12.23
N TYR A 13 5.41 0.89 -12.83
CA TYR A 13 5.17 -0.42 -12.22
C TYR A 13 6.47 -1.15 -11.83
N GLN A 14 7.59 -0.86 -12.48
CA GLN A 14 8.89 -1.46 -12.15
C GLN A 14 9.48 -0.98 -10.83
N ASP A 15 9.05 0.20 -10.37
CA ASP A 15 9.52 0.78 -9.12
C ASP A 15 8.60 0.39 -7.94
N ALA A 16 7.46 -0.26 -8.21
CA ALA A 16 6.49 -0.68 -7.21
C ALA A 16 6.68 -2.15 -6.80
N GLN A 17 6.31 -2.44 -5.56
CA GLN A 17 6.32 -3.77 -4.98
C GLN A 17 4.90 -4.27 -4.75
N LEU A 18 4.67 -5.54 -5.08
CA LEU A 18 3.43 -6.23 -4.80
C LEU A 18 3.56 -7.01 -3.49
N VAL A 19 2.87 -6.56 -2.44
CA VAL A 19 2.91 -7.18 -1.12
C VAL A 19 1.73 -8.14 -0.98
N SER A 20 2.03 -9.43 -0.91
CA SER A 20 1.02 -10.49 -0.77
C SER A 20 0.44 -10.55 0.64
N LEU A 21 -0.87 -10.38 0.73
CA LEU A 21 -1.67 -10.59 1.93
C LEU A 21 -2.30 -11.99 1.96
N ARG A 22 -1.80 -12.96 1.18
CA ARG A 22 -2.35 -14.32 1.12
C ARG A 22 -2.52 -14.97 2.50
N LYS A 23 -1.60 -14.69 3.42
CA LYS A 23 -1.57 -15.23 4.80
C LYS A 23 -2.42 -14.42 5.78
N TRP A 24 -2.99 -13.29 5.37
CA TRP A 24 -3.94 -12.55 6.19
C TRP A 24 -5.19 -13.39 6.43
N LYS A 25 -5.74 -13.40 7.65
CA LYS A 25 -6.84 -14.31 7.99
C LYS A 25 -8.07 -14.04 7.13
N ARG A 26 -8.40 -12.78 6.89
CA ARG A 26 -9.55 -12.34 6.07
C ARG A 26 -9.30 -12.40 4.57
N ALA A 27 -8.13 -12.88 4.14
CA ALA A 27 -7.82 -13.02 2.72
C ALA A 27 -8.79 -13.94 1.96
N HIS A 28 -9.48 -14.85 2.65
CA HIS A 28 -10.50 -15.73 2.06
C HIS A 28 -11.80 -15.01 1.69
N GLU A 29 -12.02 -13.78 2.15
CA GLU A 29 -13.20 -12.96 1.81
C GLU A 29 -13.16 -12.46 0.35
N PHE A 30 -11.99 -12.53 -0.31
CA PHE A 30 -11.80 -12.16 -1.71
C PHE A 30 -11.97 -13.41 -2.58
N GLU A 31 -13.21 -13.71 -3.00
CA GLU A 31 -13.55 -14.94 -3.73
C GLU A 31 -12.79 -15.09 -5.06
N ASP A 32 -12.58 -13.98 -5.78
CA ASP A 32 -11.91 -13.94 -7.08
C ASP A 32 -10.38 -13.78 -6.99
N ARG A 33 -9.77 -13.95 -5.80
CA ARG A 33 -8.32 -13.78 -5.65
C ARG A 33 -7.54 -14.86 -6.38
N ASP A 34 -6.38 -14.49 -6.91
CA ASP A 34 -5.42 -15.46 -7.42
C ASP A 34 -4.64 -16.15 -6.29
N GLN A 35 -3.72 -17.06 -6.65
CA GLN A 35 -2.97 -17.85 -5.67
C GLN A 35 -2.07 -17.03 -4.75
N GLY A 36 -1.65 -15.83 -5.14
CA GLY A 36 -0.80 -14.97 -4.33
C GLY A 36 -1.58 -13.85 -3.64
N GLY A 37 -2.83 -13.63 -4.00
CA GLY A 37 -3.65 -12.54 -3.49
C GLY A 37 -4.30 -12.78 -2.12
N PRO A 38 -4.94 -11.74 -1.57
CA PRO A 38 -5.01 -10.39 -2.12
C PRO A 38 -3.69 -9.63 -1.89
N TYR A 39 -3.59 -8.40 -2.41
CA TYR A 39 -2.35 -7.63 -2.47
C TYR A 39 -2.54 -6.19 -2.05
N ILE A 40 -1.46 -5.57 -1.58
CA ILE A 40 -1.30 -4.11 -1.62
C ILE A 40 -0.12 -3.78 -2.55
N VAL A 41 -0.13 -2.59 -3.12
CA VAL A 41 0.96 -2.05 -3.94
C VAL A 41 1.71 -1.04 -3.09
N SER A 42 3.00 -1.25 -2.86
CA SER A 42 3.85 -0.35 -2.09
C SER A 42 5.07 0.14 -2.84
N GLN A 43 5.58 1.30 -2.44
CA GLN A 43 6.85 1.84 -2.95
C GLN A 43 7.54 2.61 -1.84
N ALA A 44 8.85 2.40 -1.70
CA ALA A 44 9.66 3.13 -0.73
C ALA A 44 10.44 4.25 -1.44
N GLY A 45 10.43 5.46 -0.88
CA GLY A 45 10.98 6.65 -1.55
C GLY A 45 10.60 7.93 -0.81
N HIS A 46 10.64 9.07 -1.48
CA HIS A 46 10.07 10.32 -0.98
C HIS A 46 8.99 10.86 -1.92
N ASP A 47 8.09 11.68 -1.39
CA ASP A 47 7.14 12.42 -2.23
C ASP A 47 7.91 13.38 -3.15
N PRO A 48 7.75 13.32 -4.48
CA PRO A 48 8.41 14.23 -5.42
C PRO A 48 8.09 15.72 -5.19
N HIS A 49 7.05 16.04 -4.42
CA HIS A 49 6.68 17.41 -4.07
C HIS A 49 7.09 17.83 -2.65
N ASP A 50 7.62 16.91 -1.82
CA ASP A 50 8.11 17.25 -0.48
C ASP A 50 9.50 17.91 -0.58
N PRO A 51 9.64 19.22 -0.27
CA PRO A 51 10.92 19.91 -0.37
C PRO A 51 11.98 19.38 0.60
N ARG A 52 11.58 18.59 1.61
CA ARG A 52 12.50 17.96 2.55
C ARG A 52 12.93 16.55 2.13
N ALA A 53 12.37 16.02 1.05
CA ALA A 53 12.60 14.65 0.56
C ALA A 53 12.54 13.62 1.69
N ARG A 54 11.51 13.68 2.54
CA ARG A 54 11.36 12.74 3.66
C ARG A 54 11.13 11.35 3.10
N TYR A 55 12.07 10.47 3.39
CA TYR A 55 11.96 9.07 3.05
C TYR A 55 10.84 8.40 3.84
N ASN A 56 9.97 7.67 3.14
CA ASN A 56 8.85 6.94 3.70
C ASN A 56 8.52 5.74 2.82
N GLU A 57 7.50 5.00 3.20
CA GLU A 57 6.84 4.05 2.33
C GLU A 57 5.43 4.51 2.02
N PHE A 58 5.02 4.23 0.79
CA PHE A 58 3.74 4.63 0.24
C PHE A 58 2.97 3.42 -0.25
N VAL A 59 1.65 3.51 -0.16
CA VAL A 59 0.69 2.50 -0.60
C VAL A 59 -0.23 3.14 -1.63
N LEU A 60 -0.45 2.48 -2.76
CA LEU A 60 -1.32 2.97 -3.82
C LEU A 60 -2.78 2.60 -3.54
N GLY A 61 -3.67 3.60 -3.58
CA GLY A 61 -5.12 3.39 -3.61
C GLY A 61 -5.68 3.30 -5.03
N ARG A 62 -6.87 2.71 -5.19
CA ARG A 62 -7.63 2.64 -6.45
C ARG A 62 -8.00 4.01 -7.02
N SER A 63 -8.00 5.05 -6.20
CA SER A 63 -8.10 6.45 -6.62
C SER A 63 -6.88 6.94 -7.45
N GLY A 64 -5.82 6.14 -7.54
CA GLY A 64 -4.57 6.49 -8.21
C GLY A 64 -3.69 7.46 -7.42
N LYS A 65 -3.96 7.59 -6.12
CA LYS A 65 -3.17 8.38 -5.17
C LYS A 65 -2.33 7.48 -4.29
N TRP A 66 -1.16 7.98 -3.93
CA TRP A 66 -0.22 7.33 -3.02
C TRP A 66 -0.42 7.87 -1.60
N PHE A 67 -0.49 6.99 -0.62
CA PHE A 67 -0.68 7.32 0.78
C PHE A 67 0.54 6.87 1.57
N THR A 68 1.01 7.66 2.52
CA THR A 68 2.06 7.15 3.43
C THR A 68 1.56 5.92 4.18
N ILE A 69 2.44 4.96 4.45
CA ILE A 69 2.05 3.73 5.14
C ILE A 69 1.50 4.00 6.56
N ASN A 70 2.00 5.06 7.21
CA ASN A 70 1.50 5.53 8.49
C ASN A 70 0.06 6.02 8.41
N LEU A 71 -0.33 6.66 7.30
CA LEU A 71 -1.71 7.06 7.06
C LEU A 71 -2.58 5.83 6.81
N PHE A 72 -2.12 4.91 5.96
CA PHE A 72 -2.80 3.65 5.68
C PHE A 72 -3.12 2.86 6.96
N PHE A 73 -2.19 2.75 7.92
CA PHE A 73 -2.41 2.01 9.17
C PHE A 73 -3.46 2.60 10.11
N LYS A 74 -3.87 3.85 9.89
CA LYS A 74 -4.94 4.50 10.65
C LYS A 74 -6.32 4.28 10.03
N ILE A 75 -6.38 3.88 8.76
CA ILE A 75 -7.64 3.77 8.02
C ILE A 75 -8.47 2.56 8.53
N PRO A 76 -9.79 2.70 8.71
CA PRO A 76 -10.71 1.59 8.94
C PRO A 76 -10.52 0.43 7.94
N VAL A 77 -10.74 -0.81 8.39
CA VAL A 77 -10.44 -1.99 7.58
C VAL A 77 -11.34 -2.08 6.34
N ASP A 78 -12.62 -1.73 6.46
CA ASP A 78 -13.59 -1.67 5.37
C ASP A 78 -13.11 -0.72 4.26
N ILE A 79 -12.74 0.51 4.62
CA ILE A 79 -12.20 1.48 3.65
C ILE A 79 -10.89 0.96 3.04
N ARG A 80 -10.03 0.28 3.83
CA ARG A 80 -8.80 -0.31 3.28
C ARG A 80 -9.06 -1.42 2.30
N GLN A 81 -10.00 -2.31 2.60
CA GLN A 81 -10.38 -3.40 1.72
C GLN A 81 -10.88 -2.86 0.38
N GLU A 82 -11.74 -1.84 0.41
CA GLU A 82 -12.29 -1.21 -0.79
C GLU A 82 -11.23 -0.43 -1.60
N GLU A 83 -10.42 0.40 -0.94
CA GLU A 83 -9.55 1.35 -1.65
C GLU A 83 -8.14 0.81 -1.94
N PHE A 84 -7.58 -0.06 -1.09
CA PHE A 84 -6.13 -0.38 -1.14
C PHE A 84 -5.82 -1.87 -1.36
N ILE A 85 -6.77 -2.77 -1.13
CA ILE A 85 -6.51 -4.22 -1.21
C ILE A 85 -7.03 -4.77 -2.54
N PHE A 86 -6.13 -5.18 -3.42
CA PHE A 86 -6.40 -5.73 -4.74
C PHE A 86 -6.54 -7.25 -4.69
N ALA A 87 -7.61 -7.80 -5.26
CA ALA A 87 -7.86 -9.25 -5.20
C ALA A 87 -6.83 -10.03 -6.02
N THR A 88 -6.41 -9.49 -7.16
CA THR A 88 -5.54 -10.18 -8.12
C THR A 88 -4.37 -9.31 -8.58
N ALA A 89 -3.30 -9.94 -9.06
CA ALA A 89 -2.19 -9.24 -9.69
C ALA A 89 -2.60 -8.58 -11.01
N ALA A 90 -3.59 -9.14 -11.72
CA ALA A 90 -4.14 -8.53 -12.93
C ALA A 90 -4.80 -7.18 -12.62
N GLU A 91 -5.58 -7.11 -11.54
CA GLU A 91 -6.19 -5.85 -11.08
C GLU A 91 -5.14 -4.79 -10.77
N VAL A 92 -4.01 -5.20 -10.17
CA VAL A 92 -2.88 -4.28 -9.92
C VAL A 92 -2.27 -3.76 -11.22
N ILE A 93 -2.03 -4.64 -12.20
CA ILE A 93 -1.47 -4.23 -13.50
C ILE A 93 -2.41 -3.22 -14.19
N GLU A 94 -3.71 -3.51 -14.21
CA GLU A 94 -4.71 -2.59 -14.77
C GLU A 94 -4.75 -1.25 -14.03
N MET A 95 -4.57 -1.26 -12.72
CA MET A 95 -4.51 -0.04 -11.93
C MET A 95 -3.25 0.78 -12.24
N MET A 96 -2.09 0.14 -12.29
CA MET A 96 -0.81 0.80 -12.60
C MET A 96 -0.78 1.37 -14.01
N ASP A 97 -1.35 0.67 -15.00
CA ASP A 97 -1.45 1.15 -16.39
C ASP A 97 -2.28 2.45 -16.52
N LYS A 98 -3.26 2.63 -15.63
CA LYS A 98 -4.08 3.85 -15.57
C LYS A 98 -3.36 5.04 -14.93
N LEU A 99 -2.23 4.83 -14.24
CA LEU A 99 -1.48 5.89 -13.58
C LEU A 99 -0.71 6.75 -14.58
N THR A 100 -1.42 7.64 -15.25
CA THR A 100 -0.84 8.60 -16.18
C THR A 100 -0.44 9.90 -15.49
N GLY A 101 0.68 10.49 -15.92
CA GLY A 101 1.11 11.81 -15.47
C GLY A 101 1.88 11.81 -14.14
N LYS A 102 1.77 12.93 -13.40
CA LYS A 102 2.51 13.16 -12.16
C LYS A 102 1.94 12.32 -11.01
N VAL A 103 2.83 11.82 -10.17
CA VAL A 103 2.50 11.19 -8.89
C VAL A 103 1.65 12.14 -8.05
N LYS A 104 0.58 11.62 -7.44
CA LYS A 104 -0.25 12.34 -6.49
C LYS A 104 -0.12 11.66 -5.14
N VAL A 105 0.43 12.37 -4.16
CA VAL A 105 0.50 11.92 -2.77
C VAL A 105 -0.66 12.55 -2.00
N GLU A 106 -1.36 11.76 -1.21
CA GLU A 106 -2.38 12.25 -0.28
C GLU A 106 -1.75 12.49 1.08
N ASP A 107 -1.80 13.74 1.53
CA ASP A 107 -1.13 14.21 2.75
C ASP A 107 -1.99 14.08 4.01
N GLY A 108 -3.21 13.52 3.90
CA GLY A 108 -4.05 13.26 5.06
C GLY A 108 -5.44 12.80 4.71
N ILE A 109 -6.04 12.04 5.63
CA ILE A 109 -7.48 11.94 5.72
C ILE A 109 -7.88 13.02 6.74
N PRO A 110 -8.90 13.88 6.48
CA PRO A 110 -9.38 14.82 7.48
C PRO A 110 -9.77 14.06 8.75
N ASP A 111 -9.14 14.39 9.89
CA ASP A 111 -9.20 13.68 11.19
C ASP A 111 -10.44 12.79 11.35
N PRO A 112 -10.38 11.52 10.90
CA PRO A 112 -11.40 10.57 11.25
C PRO A 112 -11.17 10.21 12.71
N VAL A 113 -12.26 10.12 13.46
CA VAL A 113 -12.22 9.53 14.80
C VAL A 113 -11.93 8.04 14.61
N PHE A 114 -10.66 7.68 14.63
CA PHE A 114 -10.22 6.29 14.55
C PHE A 114 -10.22 5.68 15.94
N PRO A 115 -10.96 4.60 16.20
CA PRO A 115 -10.74 3.82 17.41
C PRO A 115 -9.35 3.15 17.33
N GLU A 116 -8.39 3.63 18.13
CA GLU A 116 -7.01 3.06 18.19
C GLU A 116 -7.01 1.58 18.65
N ASP A 117 -8.08 1.13 19.31
CA ASP A 117 -8.29 -0.22 19.85
C ASP A 117 -9.12 -1.14 18.94
N ASP A 118 -9.21 -0.85 17.65
CA ASP A 118 -9.90 -1.73 16.72
C ASP A 118 -9.04 -2.99 16.41
N ALA A 119 -9.53 -4.14 16.87
CA ALA A 119 -8.84 -5.42 16.73
C ALA A 119 -8.63 -5.83 15.26
N GLU A 120 -9.54 -5.46 14.36
CA GLU A 120 -9.42 -5.76 12.94
C GLU A 120 -8.35 -4.88 12.30
N VAL A 121 -8.30 -3.60 12.66
CA VAL A 121 -7.25 -2.67 12.22
C VAL A 121 -5.88 -3.20 12.61
N GLN A 122 -5.71 -3.61 13.87
CA GLN A 122 -4.46 -4.17 14.38
C GLN A 122 -4.11 -5.50 13.72
N GLU A 123 -5.09 -6.32 13.35
CA GLU A 123 -4.85 -7.55 12.59
C GLU A 123 -4.31 -7.26 11.18
N LEU A 124 -4.96 -6.38 10.42
CA LEU A 124 -4.51 -6.04 9.07
C LEU A 124 -3.13 -5.37 9.09
N ASN A 125 -2.85 -4.49 10.07
CA ASN A 125 -1.52 -3.89 10.24
C ASN A 125 -0.44 -4.98 10.40
N ARG A 126 -0.66 -5.95 11.30
CA ARG A 126 0.26 -7.07 11.50
C ARG A 126 0.45 -7.91 10.24
N ALA A 127 -0.61 -8.17 9.49
CA ALA A 127 -0.52 -8.95 8.25
C ALA A 127 0.34 -8.24 7.18
N VAL A 128 0.18 -6.93 7.03
CA VAL A 128 0.97 -6.10 6.11
C VAL A 128 2.45 -6.08 6.52
N GLU A 129 2.74 -5.85 7.80
CA GLU A 129 4.11 -5.87 8.33
C GLU A 129 4.79 -7.23 8.13
N GLN A 130 4.08 -8.33 8.42
CA GLN A 130 4.59 -9.70 8.22
C GLN A 130 4.85 -10.01 6.74
N ALA A 131 3.94 -9.60 5.85
CA ALA A 131 4.07 -9.81 4.42
C ALA A 131 5.33 -9.11 3.88
N LYS A 132 5.55 -7.87 4.31
CA LYS A 132 6.73 -7.10 3.92
C LYS A 132 8.04 -7.69 4.45
N ASN A 133 8.08 -8.09 5.72
CA ASN A 133 9.27 -8.73 6.30
C ASN A 133 9.59 -10.08 5.64
N SER A 134 8.57 -10.81 5.18
CA SER A 134 8.76 -12.07 4.45
C SER A 134 9.27 -11.87 3.02
N SER A 135 8.99 -10.71 2.42
CA SER A 135 9.39 -10.38 1.04
C SER A 135 10.83 -9.86 0.96
N ALA A 136 11.38 -9.31 2.06
CA ALA A 136 12.75 -8.84 2.16
C ALA A 136 13.80 -9.95 2.44
N GLY A 137 13.37 -11.21 2.58
CA GLY A 137 14.20 -12.35 2.95
C GLY A 137 14.47 -13.36 1.83
N LEU A 138 14.21 -13.01 0.57
CA LEU A 138 14.49 -13.82 -0.62
C LEU A 138 15.62 -13.21 -1.46
#